data_AF-F3GJ39-F1
#
_entry.id   AF-F3GJ39-F1
#
_cell.length_a   1.000
_cell.length_b   1.000
_cell.length_c   1.000
_cell.angle_alpha   90.00
_cell.angle_beta   90.00
_cell.angle_gamma   90.00
#
_symmetry.space_group_name_H-M   'P 1'
#
loop_
_entity.id
_entity.type
_entity.pdbx_description
1 polymer ?
#
loop_
_entity_poly.entity_id
_entity_poly.type
_entity_poly.pdbx_seq_one_letter_code
_entity_poly.pdbx_strand_id
1 'polypeptide(L)'
;MSGEAYTRSSGMNIDALGVLRDGSGLPVMGNGGPIAVPPQQQIEIGADGTISIRSLGESPQVMAQVDRIKLVRPDLKTMEKGPDGLIHTKTGRPADADATVQVESGFLQASNVNAVEEMTSVLALSRQFELHVKMMKTAEEDDQSMARVLQLG
;
A
#
# COMPACT_ATOMS: atom_id res chain seq x y z
N MET A 1 -15.70 -13.58 7.57
CA MET A 1 -14.35 -13.35 8.14
C MET A 1 -13.76 -12.19 7.37
N SER A 2 -13.58 -11.03 7.99
CA SER A 2 -12.89 -9.88 7.38
C SER A 2 -11.57 -9.76 8.13
N GLY A 3 -10.52 -10.32 7.54
CA GLY A 3 -9.21 -10.45 8.16
C GLY A 3 -8.17 -10.67 7.09
N GLU A 4 -6.91 -10.46 7.45
CA GLU A 4 -5.78 -10.63 6.53
C GLU A 4 -5.81 -12.04 5.91
N ALA A 5 -5.61 -12.06 4.60
CA ALA A 5 -5.57 -13.26 3.80
C ALA A 5 -4.16 -13.45 3.24
N TYR A 6 -3.78 -14.71 3.07
CA TYR A 6 -2.45 -15.10 2.61
C TYR A 6 -2.57 -15.87 1.31
N THR A 7 -1.66 -15.58 0.40
CA THR A 7 -1.60 -16.23 -0.90
C THR A 7 -0.15 -16.48 -1.30
N ARG A 8 0.04 -17.53 -2.10
CA ARG A 8 1.26 -17.71 -2.89
C ARG A 8 0.89 -17.35 -4.33
N SER A 9 0.77 -16.05 -4.59
CA SER A 9 0.40 -15.54 -5.91
C SER A 9 1.63 -15.47 -6.82
N SER A 10 1.45 -15.77 -8.10
CA SER A 10 2.49 -15.73 -9.14
C SER A 10 2.46 -14.44 -9.97
N GLY A 11 1.71 -13.43 -9.54
CA GLY A 11 1.61 -12.17 -10.27
C GLY A 11 1.08 -11.04 -9.40
N MET A 12 1.56 -9.83 -9.67
CA MET A 12 1.06 -8.60 -9.07
C MET A 12 0.92 -7.54 -10.15
N ASN A 13 -0.01 -6.63 -9.97
CA ASN A 13 -0.21 -5.48 -10.85
C ASN A 13 -0.59 -4.25 -10.03
N ILE A 14 -0.30 -3.07 -10.57
CA ILE A 14 -0.79 -1.81 -10.00
C ILE A 14 -2.11 -1.48 -10.71
N ASP A 15 -3.15 -1.15 -9.95
CA ASP A 15 -4.43 -0.72 -10.53
C ASP A 15 -4.43 0.76 -10.93
N ALA A 16 -5.54 1.23 -11.52
CA ALA A 16 -5.68 2.63 -11.94
C ALA A 16 -5.68 3.64 -10.77
N LEU A 17 -5.88 3.18 -9.53
CA LEU A 17 -5.83 4.00 -8.32
C LEU A 17 -4.42 4.02 -7.70
N GLY A 18 -3.45 3.32 -8.30
CA GLY A 18 -2.10 3.20 -7.78
C GLY A 18 -1.96 2.14 -6.68
N VAL A 19 -2.92 1.25 -6.49
CA VAL A 19 -2.85 0.21 -5.45
C VAL A 19 -2.22 -1.06 -6.02
N LEU A 20 -1.23 -1.61 -5.32
CA LEU A 20 -0.65 -2.91 -5.67
C LEU A 20 -1.66 -4.01 -5.33
N ARG A 21 -1.98 -4.81 -6.34
CA ARG A 21 -2.89 -5.96 -6.25
C ARG A 21 -2.18 -7.25 -6.62
N ASP A 22 -2.61 -8.34 -6.01
CA ASP A 22 -2.20 -9.67 -6.43
C ASP A 22 -2.94 -10.12 -7.71
N GLY A 23 -2.56 -11.26 -8.27
CA GLY A 23 -3.24 -11.86 -9.43
C GLY A 23 -4.73 -12.21 -9.24
N SER A 24 -5.27 -12.12 -8.02
CA SER A 24 -6.72 -12.24 -7.74
C SER A 24 -7.43 -10.88 -7.66
N GLY A 25 -6.68 -9.78 -7.81
CA GLY A 25 -7.19 -8.41 -7.72
C GLY A 25 -7.32 -7.89 -6.28
N LEU A 26 -6.76 -8.60 -5.29
CA LEU A 26 -6.83 -8.17 -3.89
C LEU A 26 -5.66 -7.25 -3.54
N PRO A 27 -5.86 -6.20 -2.70
CA PRO A 27 -4.78 -5.33 -2.28
C PRO A 27 -3.69 -6.09 -1.53
N VAL A 28 -2.45 -5.85 -1.90
CA VAL A 28 -1.28 -6.41 -1.20
C VAL A 28 -0.98 -5.56 0.03
N MET A 29 -0.77 -6.22 1.17
CA MET A 29 -0.49 -5.58 2.45
C MET A 29 1.01 -5.31 2.63
N GLY A 30 1.35 -4.08 2.98
CA GLY A 30 2.67 -3.62 3.38
C GLY A 30 2.74 -3.32 4.88
N ASN A 31 3.66 -2.45 5.30
CA ASN A 31 3.86 -2.15 6.72
C ASN A 31 2.73 -1.31 7.33
N GLY A 32 2.12 -0.43 6.52
CA GLY A 32 1.11 0.53 6.97
C GLY A 32 -0.33 0.23 6.53
N GLY A 33 -0.56 -0.89 5.84
CA GLY A 33 -1.83 -1.18 5.18
C GLY A 33 -1.64 -1.60 3.73
N PRO A 34 -2.67 -1.46 2.87
CA PRO A 34 -2.54 -1.67 1.43
C PRO A 34 -1.43 -0.82 0.82
N ILE A 35 -0.63 -1.41 -0.07
CA ILE A 35 0.50 -0.73 -0.70
C ILE A 35 0.00 0.20 -1.79
N ALA A 36 0.22 1.50 -1.60
CA ALA A 36 -0.02 2.52 -2.60
C ALA A 36 1.30 2.87 -3.30
N VAL A 37 1.31 2.74 -4.63
CA VAL A 37 2.43 3.05 -5.51
C VAL A 37 2.12 4.33 -6.26
N PRO A 38 2.87 5.42 -6.05
CA PRO A 38 2.65 6.66 -6.78
C PRO A 38 3.11 6.53 -8.25
N PRO A 39 2.74 7.49 -9.12
CA PRO A 39 3.13 7.47 -10.53
C PRO A 39 4.64 7.32 -10.72
N GLN A 40 5.02 6.34 -11.53
CA GLN A 40 6.40 5.90 -11.70
C GLN A 40 6.71 5.55 -13.16
N GLN A 41 7.99 5.63 -13.53
CA GLN A 41 8.52 5.14 -14.81
C GLN A 41 8.95 3.68 -14.71
N GLN A 42 9.50 3.30 -13.56
CA GLN A 42 9.93 1.95 -13.28
C GLN A 42 9.59 1.59 -11.83
N ILE A 43 9.18 0.33 -11.61
CA ILE A 43 9.02 -0.27 -10.29
C ILE A 43 9.94 -1.49 -10.19
N GLU A 44 10.51 -1.69 -9.02
CA GLU A 44 11.35 -2.82 -8.67
C GLU A 44 10.91 -3.36 -7.31
N ILE A 45 10.89 -4.68 -7.18
CA ILE A 45 10.61 -5.36 -5.92
C ILE A 45 11.84 -6.17 -5.57
N GLY A 46 12.49 -5.84 -4.48
CA GLY A 46 13.63 -6.58 -3.95
C GLY A 46 13.22 -7.96 -3.44
N ALA A 47 14.18 -8.88 -3.35
CA ALA A 47 13.95 -10.23 -2.87
C ALA A 47 13.42 -10.27 -1.42
N ASP A 48 13.64 -9.22 -0.64
CA ASP A 48 13.15 -9.07 0.73
C ASP A 48 11.71 -8.48 0.79
N GLY A 49 11.09 -8.24 -0.36
CA GLY A 49 9.79 -7.62 -0.52
C GLY A 49 9.82 -6.09 -0.60
N THR A 50 11.00 -5.45 -0.56
CA THR A 50 11.11 -3.98 -0.61
C THR A 50 10.70 -3.46 -1.97
N ILE A 51 9.75 -2.53 -2.01
CA ILE A 51 9.26 -1.92 -3.24
C ILE A 51 9.97 -0.58 -3.42
N SER A 52 10.65 -0.45 -4.55
CA SER A 52 11.31 0.77 -4.97
C SER A 52 10.77 1.23 -6.32
N ILE A 53 10.68 2.54 -6.51
CA ILE A 53 10.23 3.13 -7.78
C ILE A 53 11.20 4.17 -8.28
N ARG A 54 11.15 4.41 -9.58
CA ARG A 54 11.65 5.64 -10.21
C ARG A 54 10.47 6.56 -10.48
N SER A 55 10.42 7.73 -9.85
CA SER A 55 9.35 8.69 -10.09
C SER A 55 9.46 9.35 -11.47
N LEU A 56 8.33 9.86 -11.97
CA LEU A 56 8.28 10.59 -13.24
C LEU A 56 9.11 11.88 -13.15
N GLY A 57 10.13 12.00 -14.02
CA GLY A 57 10.96 13.20 -14.12
C GLY A 57 12.23 13.20 -13.28
N GLU A 58 12.46 12.16 -12.48
CA GLU A 58 13.73 11.97 -11.77
C GLU A 58 14.84 11.41 -12.67
N SER A 59 16.09 11.63 -12.26
CA SER A 59 17.25 11.07 -12.94
C SER A 59 17.20 9.53 -12.89
N PRO A 60 17.62 8.81 -13.95
CA PRO A 60 17.50 7.34 -14.04
C PRO A 60 18.13 6.55 -12.88
N GLN A 61 19.05 7.17 -12.15
CA GLN A 61 19.83 6.54 -11.09
C GLN A 61 19.16 6.62 -9.70
N VAL A 62 18.07 7.37 -9.55
CA VAL A 62 17.39 7.51 -8.26
C VAL A 62 16.22 6.53 -8.23
N MET A 63 16.30 5.59 -7.28
CA MET A 63 15.17 4.73 -6.89
C MET A 63 14.77 5.12 -5.47
N ALA A 64 13.50 5.43 -5.27
CA ALA A 64 12.93 5.73 -3.97
C ALA A 64 12.19 4.50 -3.43
N GLN A 65 12.47 4.13 -2.18
CA GLN A 65 11.71 3.09 -1.50
C GLN A 65 10.31 3.62 -1.14
N VAL A 66 9.27 2.87 -1.51
CA VAL A 66 7.87 3.23 -1.26
C VAL A 66 7.33 2.50 -0.04
N ASP A 67 7.44 1.18 -0.03
CA ASP A 67 6.97 0.32 1.06
C ASP A 67 7.68 -1.05 0.97
N ARG A 68 7.26 -2.01 1.79
CA ARG A 68 7.73 -3.38 1.76
C ARG A 68 6.55 -4.33 1.93
N ILE A 69 6.47 -5.34 1.08
CA ILE A 69 5.45 -6.39 1.15
C ILE A 69 5.60 -7.13 2.47
N LYS A 70 4.47 -7.34 3.17
CA LYS A 70 4.44 -8.19 4.35
C LYS A 70 4.56 -9.65 3.94
N LEU A 71 5.75 -10.22 4.13
CA LEU A 71 6.03 -11.62 3.90
C LEU A 71 5.90 -12.39 5.21
N VAL A 72 5.27 -13.57 5.16
CA VAL A 72 4.99 -14.37 6.35
C VAL A 72 5.37 -15.84 6.12
N ARG A 73 5.77 -16.53 7.19
CA ARG A 73 5.97 -17.99 7.19
C ARG A 73 5.24 -18.64 8.37
N PRO A 74 3.90 -18.61 8.38
CA PRO A 74 3.13 -19.26 9.44
C PRO A 74 3.26 -20.79 9.38
N ASP A 75 3.09 -21.46 10.51
CA ASP A 75 2.91 -22.91 10.52
C ASP A 75 1.61 -23.27 9.80
N LEU A 76 1.71 -24.05 8.72
CA LEU A 76 0.57 -24.48 7.90
C LEU A 76 -0.52 -25.19 8.72
N LYS A 77 -0.18 -25.82 9.85
CA LYS A 77 -1.18 -26.43 10.75
C LYS A 77 -2.12 -25.41 11.39
N THR A 78 -1.65 -24.17 11.52
CA THR A 78 -2.38 -23.03 12.07
C THR A 78 -3.12 -22.23 11.00
N MET A 79 -3.01 -22.64 9.73
CA MET A 79 -3.68 -22.01 8.60
C MET A 79 -4.88 -22.85 8.15
N GLU A 80 -5.88 -22.20 7.59
CA GLU A 80 -7.02 -22.85 6.96
C GLU A 80 -7.43 -22.11 5.69
N LYS A 81 -7.99 -22.85 4.74
CA LYS A 81 -8.54 -22.26 3.52
C LYS A 81 -9.97 -21.83 3.80
N GLY A 82 -10.25 -20.54 3.60
CA GLY A 82 -11.57 -19.96 3.73
C GLY A 82 -12.50 -20.37 2.57
N PRO A 83 -13.82 -20.15 2.74
CA PRO A 83 -14.81 -20.40 1.68
C PRO A 83 -14.65 -19.44 0.47
N ASP A 84 -13.92 -18.34 0.64
CA ASP A 84 -13.50 -17.40 -0.40
C ASP A 84 -12.30 -17.90 -1.23
N GLY A 85 -11.74 -19.06 -0.86
CA GLY A 85 -10.58 -19.64 -1.54
C GLY A 85 -9.24 -19.09 -1.06
N LEU A 86 -9.25 -18.16 -0.11
CA LEU A 86 -8.05 -17.55 0.46
C LEU A 86 -7.55 -18.34 1.67
N ILE A 87 -6.30 -18.10 2.08
CA ILE A 87 -5.73 -18.74 3.26
C ILE A 87 -5.80 -17.76 4.43
N HIS A 88 -6.33 -18.20 5.56
CA HIS A 88 -6.40 -17.42 6.79
C HIS A 88 -5.74 -18.16 7.94
N THR A 89 -5.40 -17.43 8.99
CA THR A 89 -5.03 -18.04 10.26
C THR A 89 -6.28 -18.56 10.97
N LYS A 90 -6.21 -19.76 11.55
CA LYS A 90 -7.30 -20.35 12.35
C LYS A 90 -7.67 -19.52 13.58
N THR A 91 -6.73 -18.73 14.07
CA THR A 91 -6.91 -17.83 15.22
C THR A 91 -7.56 -16.51 14.84
N GLY A 92 -7.65 -16.19 13.54
CA GLY A 92 -8.10 -14.89 13.02
C GLY A 92 -7.12 -13.74 13.28
N ARG A 93 -5.97 -13.99 13.92
CA ARG A 93 -4.93 -12.99 14.15
C ARG A 93 -3.97 -12.96 12.95
N PRO A 94 -3.51 -11.80 12.49
CA PRO A 94 -2.51 -11.72 11.44
C PRO A 94 -1.25 -12.52 11.79
N ALA A 95 -0.67 -13.22 10.82
CA ALA A 95 0.64 -13.82 10.94
C ALA A 95 1.72 -12.72 11.05
N ASP A 96 2.74 -12.99 11.85
CA ASP A 96 3.89 -12.10 12.00
C ASP A 96 4.73 -12.09 10.72
N ALA A 97 5.30 -10.92 10.42
CA ALA A 97 6.21 -10.77 9.30
C ALA A 97 7.49 -11.59 9.55
N ASP A 98 7.95 -12.32 8.54
CA ASP A 98 9.18 -13.10 8.58
C ASP A 98 10.16 -12.58 7.51
N ALA A 99 11.23 -11.93 7.98
CA ALA A 99 12.27 -11.34 7.12
C ALA A 99 13.13 -12.37 6.38
N THR A 100 13.03 -13.65 6.73
CA THR A 100 13.76 -14.73 6.06
C THR A 100 12.98 -15.31 4.87
N VAL A 101 11.75 -14.85 4.65
CA VAL A 101 10.99 -15.17 3.44
C VAL A 101 11.47 -14.25 2.32
N GLN A 102 11.69 -14.84 1.16
CA GLN A 102 12.09 -14.11 -0.03
C GLN A 102 11.01 -14.19 -1.10
N VAL A 103 10.89 -13.10 -1.85
CA VAL A 103 10.13 -13.04 -3.09
C VAL A 103 11.09 -13.34 -4.22
N GLU A 104 10.72 -14.22 -5.13
CA GLU A 104 11.38 -14.27 -6.43
C GLU A 104 10.94 -13.04 -7.23
N SER A 105 11.80 -12.02 -7.23
CA SER A 105 11.55 -10.79 -7.95
C SER A 105 11.65 -11.04 -9.46
N GLY A 106 10.50 -11.05 -10.14
CA GLY A 106 10.44 -10.71 -11.55
C GLY A 106 10.30 -9.20 -11.72
N PHE A 107 10.71 -8.64 -12.88
CA PHE A 107 10.23 -7.33 -13.27
C PHE A 107 8.71 -7.38 -13.27
N LEU A 108 8.05 -6.62 -12.40
CA LEU A 108 6.66 -6.30 -12.63
C LEU A 108 6.64 -5.55 -13.95
N GLN A 109 6.06 -6.17 -14.98
CA GLN A 109 5.73 -5.45 -16.20
C GLN A 109 4.77 -4.35 -15.77
N ALA A 110 5.31 -3.15 -15.57
CA ALA A 110 4.57 -1.93 -15.74
C ALA A 110 4.07 -2.02 -17.18
N SER A 111 2.88 -2.58 -17.36
CA SER A 111 2.22 -2.57 -18.65
C SER A 111 2.35 -1.16 -19.17
N ASN A 112 2.93 -1.05 -20.36
CA ASN A 112 3.25 0.18 -21.05
C ASN A 112 1.95 0.89 -21.50
N VAL A 113 1.01 1.05 -20.58
CA VAL A 113 -0.16 1.89 -20.71
C VAL A 113 0.32 3.26 -20.30
N ASN A 114 0.66 4.03 -21.32
CA ASN A 114 0.66 5.48 -21.40
C ASN A 114 -0.01 6.18 -20.20
N ALA A 115 0.65 6.17 -19.03
CA ALA A 115 0.11 6.73 -17.80
C ALA A 115 -0.11 8.26 -17.94
N VAL A 116 0.50 8.85 -18.96
CA VAL A 116 0.36 10.25 -19.33
C VAL A 116 -1.00 10.54 -20.00
N GLU A 117 -1.66 9.56 -20.64
CA GLU A 117 -2.96 9.78 -21.31
C GLU A 117 -4.19 9.52 -20.42
N GLU A 118 -4.13 8.56 -19.49
CA GLU A 118 -5.24 8.26 -18.56
C GLU A 118 -5.24 9.17 -17.30
N MET A 119 -4.19 9.97 -17.08
CA MET A 119 -4.10 10.94 -15.98
C MET A 119 -4.84 12.27 -16.21
N THR A 120 -5.56 12.44 -17.31
CA THR A 120 -6.43 13.63 -17.49
C THR A 120 -7.69 13.59 -16.62
N SER A 121 -7.98 12.48 -15.93
CA SER A 121 -9.15 12.36 -15.04
C SER A 121 -8.85 12.19 -13.54
N VAL A 122 -7.58 12.11 -13.11
CA VAL A 122 -7.21 11.82 -11.71
C VAL A 122 -6.62 13.00 -10.94
N LEU A 123 -6.31 14.13 -11.60
CA LEU A 123 -5.80 15.36 -10.97
C LEU A 123 -6.83 16.14 -10.11
N ALA A 124 -7.89 15.50 -9.64
CA ALA A 124 -8.86 16.09 -8.71
C ALA A 124 -8.84 15.47 -7.30
N LEU A 125 -8.31 14.26 -7.10
CA LEU A 125 -8.55 13.54 -5.83
C LEU A 125 -7.51 13.82 -4.74
N SER A 126 -6.25 14.11 -5.08
CA SER A 126 -5.22 14.38 -4.07
C SER A 126 -5.40 15.75 -3.38
N ARG A 127 -6.00 16.71 -4.09
CA ARG A 127 -6.33 18.04 -3.51
C ARG A 127 -7.44 17.93 -2.47
N GLN A 128 -8.30 16.93 -2.56
CA GLN A 128 -9.42 16.74 -1.63
C GLN A 128 -8.98 16.10 -0.30
N PHE A 129 -7.93 15.27 -0.31
CA PHE A 129 -7.37 14.67 0.91
C PHE A 129 -6.58 15.70 1.74
N GLU A 130 -5.76 16.55 1.12
CA GLU A 130 -5.08 17.65 1.83
C GLU A 130 -6.07 18.66 2.41
N LEU A 131 -7.15 19.00 1.69
CA LEU A 131 -8.18 19.91 2.21
C LEU A 131 -8.97 19.30 3.39
N HIS A 132 -9.22 17.99 3.39
CA HIS A 132 -9.89 17.33 4.52
C HIS A 132 -9.03 17.32 5.78
N VAL A 133 -7.73 17.03 5.64
CA VAL A 133 -6.77 17.06 6.76
C VAL A 133 -6.57 18.49 7.26
N LYS A 134 -6.54 19.48 6.37
CA LYS A 134 -6.36 20.88 6.74
C LYS A 134 -7.61 21.46 7.44
N MET A 135 -8.83 21.10 7.01
CA MET A 135 -10.06 21.51 7.70
C MET A 135 -10.21 20.88 9.09
N MET A 136 -9.85 19.60 9.26
CA MET A 136 -9.85 18.98 10.60
C MET A 136 -8.86 19.66 11.55
N LYS A 137 -7.67 20.02 11.05
CA LYS A 137 -6.65 20.71 11.85
C LYS A 137 -7.05 22.14 12.23
N THR A 138 -7.72 22.89 11.34
CA THR A 138 -8.24 24.23 11.67
C THR A 138 -9.32 24.19 12.76
N ALA A 139 -10.16 23.16 12.79
CA ALA A 139 -11.18 23.02 13.85
C ALA A 139 -10.56 22.71 15.23
N GLU A 140 -9.49 21.91 15.29
CA GLU A 140 -8.77 21.64 16.56
C GLU A 140 -8.00 22.86 17.08
N GLU A 141 -7.48 23.73 16.19
CA GLU A 141 -6.77 24.96 16.59
C GLU A 141 -7.72 26.05 17.15
N ASP A 142 -8.97 26.11 16.66
CA ASP A 142 -10.01 27.02 17.19
C ASP A 142 -10.50 26.61 18.59
N ASP A 143 -10.69 25.32 18.85
CA ASP A 143 -11.13 24.84 20.17
C ASP A 143 -10.06 25.07 21.26
N GLN A 144 -8.77 24.91 20.94
CA GLN A 144 -7.69 25.15 21.89
C GLN A 144 -7.43 26.63 22.20
N SER A 145 -7.76 27.52 21.28
CA SER A 145 -7.62 28.97 21.48
C SER A 145 -8.79 29.52 22.31
N MET A 146 -10.00 28.99 22.16
CA MET A 146 -11.15 29.31 23.03
C MET A 146 -10.96 28.83 24.47
N ALA A 147 -10.40 27.63 24.69
CA ALA A 147 -10.15 27.11 26.04
C ALA A 147 -9.09 27.94 26.82
N ARG A 148 -8.15 28.58 26.11
CA ARG A 148 -7.11 29.43 26.72
C ARG A 148 -7.63 30.79 27.18
N VAL A 149 -8.68 31.31 26.54
CA VAL A 149 -9.32 32.59 26.91
C VAL A 149 -10.17 32.43 28.19
N LEU A 150 -10.77 31.26 28.42
CA LEU A 150 -11.56 30.95 29.62
C LEU A 150 -10.72 30.70 30.88
N GLN A 151 -9.40 30.52 30.77
CA GLN A 151 -8.50 30.30 31.90
C GLN A 151 -7.76 31.58 32.35
N LEU A 152 -7.93 32.69 31.63
CA LEU A 152 -7.34 34.00 31.93
C LEU A 152 -8.40 35.08 32.26
N GLY A 153 -9.66 34.68 32.48
CA GLY A 153 -10.77 35.55 32.90
C GLY A 153 -11.17 35.34 34.35
#